data_AF-A0A564ZHR7-F1
#
_entry.id   AF-A0A564ZHR7-F1
#
_cell.length_a   1.000
_cell.length_b   1.000
_cell.length_c   1.000
_cell.angle_alpha   90.00
_cell.angle_beta   90.00
_cell.angle_gamma   90.00
#
_symmetry.space_group_name_H-M   'P 1'
#
loop_
_entity.id
_entity.type
_entity.pdbx_description
1 polymer ?
#
loop_
_entity_poly.entity_id
_entity_poly.type
_entity_poly.pdbx_seq_one_letter_code
_entity_poly.pdbx_strand_id
1 'polypeptide(L)'
;MFYMIEFDQKPGVNRKQVTDAYQRFADHFTKLLPQFKLVGLFSRDLYVGHRPQYLALWKFTAYADLDAWEKLWTTDEEGRRLAQELSDLAQDWDAKVMTKLL
;
A
#
# COMPACT_ATOMS: atom_id res chain seq x y z
N MET A 1 14.78 4.82 1.40
CA MET A 1 14.07 4.05 2.45
C MET A 1 12.89 3.33 1.83
N PHE A 2 12.31 2.39 2.56
CA PHE A 2 11.15 1.64 2.13
C PHE A 2 10.01 1.76 3.14
N TYR A 3 8.78 1.86 2.64
CA TYR A 3 7.58 1.72 3.46
C TYR A 3 6.91 0.42 3.05
N MET A 4 6.91 -0.54 3.97
CA MET A 4 6.32 -1.85 3.78
C MET A 4 4.95 -1.87 4.42
N ILE A 5 3.98 -2.39 3.71
CA ILE A 5 2.60 -2.57 4.18
C ILE A 5 2.21 -4.01 3.94
N GLU A 6 1.76 -4.68 4.99
CA GLU A 6 1.27 -6.05 4.95
C GLU A 6 -0.20 -6.08 5.35
N PHE A 7 -0.99 -6.92 4.69
CA PHE A 7 -2.42 -7.05 4.97
C PHE A 7 -2.99 -8.37 4.45
N ASP A 8 -4.13 -8.78 5.01
CA ASP A 8 -4.95 -9.88 4.50
C ASP A 8 -6.16 -9.33 3.73
N GLN A 9 -6.68 -10.11 2.78
CA GLN A 9 -7.99 -9.82 2.18
C GLN A 9 -9.11 -10.26 3.14
N LYS A 10 -10.24 -9.55 3.13
CA LYS A 10 -11.44 -9.98 3.87
C LYS A 10 -12.07 -11.24 3.25
N PRO A 11 -12.87 -12.00 4.02
CA PRO A 11 -13.60 -13.16 3.51
C PRO A 11 -14.45 -12.83 2.27
N GLY A 12 -14.41 -13.69 1.25
CA GLY A 12 -15.16 -13.51 0.00
C GLY A 12 -14.53 -12.54 -1.01
N VAL A 13 -13.49 -11.79 -0.62
CA VAL A 13 -12.71 -10.96 -1.55
C VAL A 13 -11.72 -11.83 -2.31
N ASN A 14 -11.66 -11.66 -3.63
CA ASN A 14 -10.69 -12.36 -4.49
C ASN A 14 -9.45 -11.51 -4.79
N ARG A 15 -8.37 -12.17 -5.25
CA ARG A 15 -7.09 -11.52 -5.56
C ARG A 15 -7.25 -10.37 -6.56
N LYS A 16 -8.09 -10.53 -7.58
CA LYS A 16 -8.29 -9.51 -8.62
C LYS A 16 -8.89 -8.22 -8.06
N GLN A 17 -9.85 -8.33 -7.14
CA GLN A 17 -10.45 -7.16 -6.49
C GLN A 17 -9.38 -6.37 -5.72
N VAL A 18 -8.52 -7.07 -4.96
CA VAL A 18 -7.41 -6.45 -4.23
C VAL A 18 -6.43 -5.78 -5.19
N THR A 19 -5.95 -6.51 -6.20
CA THR A 19 -4.94 -5.98 -7.13
C THR A 19 -5.45 -4.78 -7.92
N ASP A 20 -6.69 -4.84 -8.39
CA ASP A 20 -7.28 -3.75 -9.18
C ASP A 20 -7.50 -2.50 -8.31
N ALA A 21 -7.98 -2.66 -7.06
CA ALA A 21 -8.15 -1.55 -6.12
C ALA A 21 -6.81 -0.94 -5.72
N TYR A 22 -5.80 -1.77 -5.46
CA TYR A 22 -4.47 -1.30 -5.08
C TYR A 22 -3.77 -0.59 -6.24
N GLN A 23 -3.97 -1.05 -7.48
CA GLN A 23 -3.44 -0.37 -8.66
C GLN A 23 -4.03 1.03 -8.81
N ARG A 24 -5.37 1.18 -8.68
CA ARG A 24 -6.02 2.49 -8.73
C ARG A 24 -5.50 3.44 -7.66
N PHE A 25 -5.40 2.96 -6.42
CA PHE A 25 -4.81 3.70 -5.31
C PHE A 25 -3.38 4.12 -5.64
N ALA A 26 -2.55 3.20 -6.11
CA ALA A 26 -1.15 3.47 -6.36
C ALA A 26 -0.92 4.44 -7.52
N ASP A 27 -1.69 4.31 -8.61
CA ASP A 27 -1.63 5.22 -9.75
C ASP A 27 -2.06 6.64 -9.37
N HIS A 28 -3.05 6.78 -8.50
CA HIS A 28 -3.50 8.08 -7.99
C HIS A 28 -2.41 8.73 -7.13
N PHE A 29 -1.92 8.03 -6.11
CA PHE A 29 -0.90 8.58 -5.21
C PHE A 29 0.44 8.86 -5.92
N THR A 30 0.85 8.03 -6.87
CA THR A 30 2.10 8.25 -7.62
C THR A 30 2.04 9.52 -8.47
N LYS A 31 0.85 9.96 -8.93
CA LYS A 31 0.70 11.23 -9.65
C LYS A 31 0.89 12.43 -8.72
N LEU A 32 0.36 12.34 -7.51
CA LEU A 32 0.41 13.44 -6.53
C LEU A 32 1.76 13.52 -5.80
N LEU A 33 2.42 12.37 -5.61
CA LEU A 33 3.69 12.27 -4.89
C LEU A 33 4.70 11.43 -5.68
N PRO A 34 5.25 11.93 -6.80
CA PRO A 34 6.09 11.14 -7.72
C PRO A 34 7.39 10.59 -7.12
N GLN A 35 7.85 11.18 -6.02
CA GLN A 35 9.02 10.71 -5.27
C GLN A 35 8.72 9.49 -4.37
N PHE A 36 7.45 9.20 -4.12
CA PHE A 36 6.98 8.05 -3.35
C PHE A 36 6.48 6.96 -4.31
N LYS A 37 7.33 5.98 -4.61
CA LYS A 37 7.11 5.04 -5.72
C LYS A 37 6.74 3.66 -5.21
N LEU A 38 5.69 3.06 -5.76
CA LEU A 38 5.42 1.65 -5.56
C LEU A 38 6.52 0.82 -6.24
N VAL A 39 7.23 0.01 -5.46
CA VAL A 39 8.17 -1.00 -5.95
C VAL A 39 7.39 -2.22 -6.46
N GLY A 40 6.35 -2.61 -5.73
CA GLY A 40 5.44 -3.67 -6.15
C GLY A 40 4.41 -4.03 -5.09
N LEU A 41 3.34 -4.68 -5.54
CA LEU A 41 2.40 -5.42 -4.72
C LEU A 41 2.64 -6.92 -4.95
N PHE A 42 2.97 -7.61 -3.87
CA PHE A 42 3.28 -9.03 -3.85
C PHE A 42 2.19 -9.77 -3.08
N SER A 43 1.99 -11.03 -3.41
CA SER A 43 1.14 -11.91 -2.63
C SER A 43 1.85 -13.24 -2.46
N ARG A 44 1.65 -13.89 -1.31
CA ARG A 44 2.20 -15.22 -1.10
C ARG A 44 1.62 -16.19 -2.13
N ASP A 45 2.49 -17.02 -2.69
CA ASP A 45 2.09 -18.10 -3.59
C ASP A 45 1.91 -19.40 -2.80
N LEU A 46 0.95 -20.22 -3.21
CA LEU A 46 0.63 -21.53 -2.61
C LEU A 46 0.50 -21.54 -1.06
N TYR A 47 0.16 -20.40 -0.44
CA TYR A 47 0.14 -20.21 1.02
C TYR A 47 1.46 -20.54 1.72
N VAL A 48 2.59 -20.51 1.02
CA VAL A 48 3.91 -20.72 1.62
C VAL A 48 4.30 -19.47 2.43
N GLY A 49 4.57 -19.67 3.72
CA GLY A 49 4.96 -18.61 4.67
C GLY A 49 3.82 -18.15 5.59
N HIS A 50 4.16 -17.34 6.61
CA HIS A 50 3.19 -16.82 7.58
C HIS A 50 2.36 -15.66 7.02
N ARG A 51 1.16 -15.44 7.59
CA ARG A 51 0.33 -14.27 7.29
C ARG A 51 1.08 -12.98 7.65
N PRO A 52 0.77 -11.84 7.00
CA PRO A 52 -0.35 -11.60 6.06
C PRO A 52 -0.14 -12.07 4.59
N GLN A 53 -1.22 -12.07 3.78
CA GLN A 53 -1.25 -12.57 2.41
C GLN A 53 -0.58 -11.65 1.38
N TYR A 54 -0.70 -10.34 1.57
CA TYR A 54 -0.19 -9.33 0.65
C TYR A 54 0.90 -8.50 1.30
N LEU A 55 1.85 -8.08 0.48
CA LEU A 55 2.89 -7.14 0.84
C LEU A 55 2.98 -6.08 -0.26
N ALA A 56 2.84 -4.81 0.10
CA ALA A 56 3.17 -3.70 -0.77
C ALA A 56 4.44 -3.03 -0.29
N LEU A 57 5.36 -2.79 -1.22
CA LEU A 57 6.63 -2.15 -0.92
C LEU A 57 6.72 -0.82 -1.67
N TRP A 58 6.85 0.26 -0.92
CA TRP A 58 7.02 1.61 -1.44
C TRP A 58 8.43 2.09 -1.19
N LYS A 59 8.99 2.87 -2.12
CA LYS A 59 10.32 3.48 -2.01
C LYS A 59 10.18 5.00 -1.95
N PHE A 60 10.91 5.59 -1.02
CA PHE A 60 10.96 7.03 -0.82
C PHE A 60 12.36 7.49 -0.39
N THR A 61 12.60 8.81 -0.44
CA THR A 61 13.93 9.39 -0.28
C THR A 61 14.22 9.95 1.09
N ALA A 62 13.23 10.59 1.72
CA ALA A 62 13.36 11.27 3.01
C ALA A 62 12.09 11.10 3.85
N TYR A 63 12.19 11.19 5.18
CA TYR A 63 10.99 11.16 6.06
C TYR A 63 10.00 12.29 5.72
N ALA A 64 10.47 13.42 5.20
CA ALA A 64 9.61 14.48 4.69
C ALA A 64 8.65 14.04 3.57
N ASP A 65 8.97 12.96 2.85
CA ASP A 65 8.07 12.36 1.86
C ASP A 65 6.86 11.67 2.54
N LEU A 66 7.05 11.11 3.74
CA LEU A 66 5.95 10.57 4.55
C LEU A 66 5.07 11.70 5.10
N ASP A 67 5.68 12.81 5.55
CA ASP A 67 4.91 13.98 5.99
C ASP A 67 4.07 14.57 4.84
N ALA A 68 4.62 14.58 3.63
CA ALA A 68 3.89 15.00 2.44
C ALA A 68 2.72 14.05 2.12
N TRP A 69 2.94 12.74 2.24
CA TRP A 69 1.88 11.77 2.09
C TRP A 69 0.80 11.91 3.18
N GLU A 70 1.19 12.13 4.43
CA GLU A 70 0.27 12.39 5.54
C GLU A 70 -0.63 13.61 5.24
N LYS A 71 -0.03 14.69 4.73
CA LYS A 71 -0.77 15.91 4.35
C LYS A 71 -1.78 15.66 3.23
N LEU A 72 -1.49 14.78 2.27
CA LEU A 72 -2.46 14.44 1.21
C LEU A 72 -3.77 13.91 1.79
N TRP A 73 -3.74 13.20 2.93
CA TRP A 73 -4.97 12.75 3.57
C TRP A 73 -5.90 13.87 4.01
N THR A 74 -5.41 15.11 4.14
CA THR A 74 -6.26 16.26 4.50
C THR A 74 -6.95 16.87 3.28
N THR A 75 -6.31 16.89 2.11
CA THR A 75 -6.78 17.61 0.91
C THR A 75 -7.26 16.72 -0.24
N ASP A 76 -6.89 15.44 -0.27
CA ASP A 76 -7.15 14.52 -1.37
C ASP A 76 -8.38 13.64 -1.10
N GLU A 77 -9.56 14.13 -1.47
CA GLU A 77 -10.83 13.39 -1.35
C GLU A 77 -10.83 12.08 -2.11
N GLU A 78 -10.28 12.05 -3.33
CA GLU A 78 -10.25 10.85 -4.16
C GLU A 78 -9.27 9.81 -3.59
N GLY A 79 -8.10 10.24 -3.11
CA GLY A 79 -7.17 9.36 -2.40
C GLY A 79 -7.80 8.73 -1.15
N ARG A 80 -8.57 9.50 -0.37
CA ARG A 80 -9.35 8.98 0.76
C ARG A 80 -10.40 7.97 0.32
N ARG A 81 -11.14 8.24 -0.76
CA ARG A 81 -12.13 7.31 -1.31
C ARG A 81 -11.49 5.99 -1.73
N LEU A 82 -10.36 6.04 -2.43
CA LEU A 82 -9.60 4.85 -2.87
C LEU A 82 -9.02 4.06 -1.69
N ALA A 83 -8.56 4.76 -0.65
CA ALA A 83 -8.10 4.12 0.58
C ALA A 83 -9.21 3.44 1.37
N GLN A 84 -10.40 4.04 1.40
CA GLN A 84 -11.58 3.42 2.00
C GLN A 84 -11.96 2.16 1.23
N GLU A 85 -11.96 2.23 -0.11
CA GLU A 85 -12.22 1.07 -0.97
C GLU A 85 -11.24 -0.08 -0.68
N LEU A 86 -9.95 0.22 -0.48
CA LEU A 86 -8.97 -0.78 -0.04
C LEU A 86 -9.27 -1.32 1.37
N SER A 87 -9.65 -0.45 2.31
CA SER A 87 -10.00 -0.85 3.68
C SER A 87 -11.27 -1.70 3.75
N ASP A 88 -12.17 -1.56 2.77
CA ASP A 88 -13.36 -2.41 2.64
C ASP A 88 -12.98 -3.83 2.18
N LEU A 89 -11.90 -3.96 1.40
CA LEU A 89 -11.41 -5.22 0.84
C LEU A 89 -10.36 -5.94 1.71
N ALA A 90 -9.64 -5.21 2.55
CA ALA A 90 -8.49 -5.71 3.31
C ALA A 90 -8.63 -5.50 4.82
N GLN A 91 -7.89 -6.29 5.58
CA GLN A 91 -7.88 -6.33 7.04
C GLN A 91 -6.46 -6.64 7.55
N ASP A 92 -6.29 -6.58 8.87
CA ASP A 92 -5.03 -6.95 9.54
C ASP A 92 -3.81 -6.17 9.00
N TRP A 93 -4.00 -4.87 8.79
CA TRP A 93 -2.98 -3.97 8.28
C TRP A 93 -1.82 -3.81 9.27
N ASP A 94 -0.61 -4.03 8.79
CA ASP A 94 0.65 -3.73 9.50
C ASP A 94 1.57 -2.95 8.56
N ALA A 95 2.28 -1.97 9.09
CA ALA A 95 3.14 -1.13 8.27
C ALA A 95 4.41 -0.70 9.01
N LYS A 96 5.53 -0.67 8.28
CA LYS A 96 6.86 -0.39 8.84
C LYS A 96 7.70 0.42 7.85
N VAL A 97 8.50 1.36 8.38
CA VAL A 97 9.58 1.98 7.63
C VAL A 97 10.84 1.14 7.77
N MET A 98 11.48 0.84 6.66
CA MET A 98 12.68 0.02 6.59
C MET A 98 13.80 0.75 5.84
N THR A 99 15.03 0.51 6.27
CA THR A 99 16.24 0.98 5.58
C THR A 99 16.97 -0.22 5.00
N LYS A 100 17.45 -0.07 3.76
CA LYS A 100 18.29 -1.07 3.11
C LYS A 100 19.65 -1.10 3.82
N LEU A 101 20.06 -2.25 4.34
CA LEU A 101 21.36 -2.42 4.99
C LEU A 101 22.45 -2.94 4.04
N LEU A 102 22.08 -3.71 3.01
CA LEU A 102 22.95 -4.32 2.00
C LEU A 102 22.33 -4.16 0.62
#